data_AF-A0AA35I9V9-F1
#
_entry.id   AF-A0AA35I9V9-F1
#
_cell.length_a   1.000
_cell.length_b   1.000
_cell.length_c   1.000
_cell.angle_alpha   90.00
_cell.angle_beta   90.00
_cell.angle_gamma   90.00
#
_symmetry.space_group_name_H-M   'P 1'
#
loop_
_entity.id
_entity.type
_entity.pdbx_description
1 polymer ?
#
loop_
_entity_poly.entity_id
_entity_poly.type
_entity_poly.pdbx_seq_one_letter_code
_entity_poly.pdbx_strand_id
1 'polypeptide(L)'
;MLGGLNKDQLAHGLNALVARGDEFDWPPPAHVFRAMCLHVPGLPPIDQAWTEALMGKYSHEAVEVAAKATGTFDLRSAKHSDKSLYQRFERNYAIVQRRAQNAQPLDGRISQGIEHDSGMKAQLAKSHQEARDLIAAQNIPTDGQAARKLLLAKLGIRRPA
;
A
#
# COMPACT_ATOMS: atom_id res chain seq x y z
N MET A 1 -7.87 26.50 -15.07
CA MET A 1 -9.18 25.83 -15.15
C MET A 1 -9.52 25.28 -13.76
N LEU A 2 -10.65 25.68 -13.18
CA LEU A 2 -11.09 25.31 -11.83
C LEU A 2 -12.06 24.12 -11.80
N GLY A 3 -12.34 23.52 -12.97
CA GLY A 3 -13.23 22.37 -13.09
C GLY A 3 -12.71 21.15 -12.33
N GLY A 4 -13.63 20.37 -11.76
CA GLY A 4 -13.34 19.14 -11.02
C GLY A 4 -13.00 19.34 -9.53
N LEU A 5 -13.06 20.57 -9.01
CA LEU A 5 -12.95 20.84 -7.58
C LEU A 5 -14.29 20.61 -6.88
N ASN A 6 -14.26 19.97 -5.71
CA ASN A 6 -15.44 19.82 -4.86
C ASN A 6 -15.67 21.05 -3.96
N LYS A 7 -16.82 21.10 -3.28
CA LYS A 7 -17.21 22.23 -2.41
C LYS A 7 -16.18 22.51 -1.30
N ASP A 8 -15.56 21.47 -0.75
CA ASP A 8 -14.67 21.57 0.40
C ASP A 8 -13.29 22.05 -0.03
N GLN A 9 -12.81 21.62 -1.20
CA GLN A 9 -11.61 22.14 -1.85
C GLN A 9 -11.76 23.64 -2.17
N LEU A 10 -12.92 24.05 -2.67
CA LEU A 10 -13.21 25.46 -2.88
C LEU A 10 -13.21 26.24 -1.56
N ALA A 11 -13.77 25.67 -0.49
CA ALA A 11 -13.74 26.27 0.84
C ALA A 11 -12.30 26.43 1.37
N HIS A 12 -11.42 25.45 1.17
CA HIS A 12 -10.00 25.57 1.52
C HIS A 12 -9.33 26.75 0.81
N GLY A 13 -9.54 26.86 -0.52
CA GLY A 13 -8.96 27.95 -1.31
C GLY A 13 -9.48 29.33 -0.89
N LEU A 14 -10.79 29.43 -0.60
CA LEU A 14 -11.40 30.67 -0.11
C LEU A 14 -10.88 31.05 1.28
N ASN A 15 -10.77 30.10 2.19
CA ASN A 15 -10.21 30.35 3.53
C ASN A 15 -8.73 30.77 3.46
N ALA A 16 -7.95 30.14 2.58
CA ALA A 16 -6.55 30.52 2.34
C ALA A 16 -6.43 31.94 1.78
N LEU A 17 -7.33 32.33 0.86
CA LEU A 17 -7.41 33.69 0.35
C LEU A 17 -7.77 34.72 1.42
N VAL A 18 -8.67 34.39 2.35
CA VAL A 18 -8.99 35.27 3.47
C VAL A 18 -7.81 35.40 4.43
N ALA A 19 -7.12 34.29 4.72
CA ALA A 19 -6.00 34.28 5.66
C ALA A 19 -4.72 34.94 5.12
N ARG A 20 -4.50 34.91 3.80
CA ARG A 20 -3.28 35.36 3.12
C ARG A 20 -3.57 36.40 2.03
N GLY A 21 -4.67 37.13 2.16
CA GLY A 21 -5.17 38.04 1.12
C GLY A 21 -4.16 39.11 0.71
N ASP A 22 -3.31 39.54 1.65
CA ASP A 22 -2.29 40.55 1.43
C ASP A 22 -1.03 40.03 0.70
N GLU A 23 -0.88 38.70 0.58
CA GLU A 23 0.28 38.06 -0.07
C GLU A 23 0.09 37.87 -1.58
N PHE A 24 -1.12 38.09 -2.10
CA PHE A 24 -1.45 37.84 -3.50
C PHE A 24 -2.03 39.07 -4.18
N ASP A 25 -1.63 39.30 -5.44
CA ASP A 25 -2.34 40.24 -6.30
C ASP A 25 -3.77 39.74 -6.55
N TRP A 26 -4.75 40.53 -6.13
CA TRP A 26 -6.15 40.14 -6.20
C TRP A 26 -6.80 40.55 -7.54
N PRO A 27 -7.51 39.63 -8.23
CA PRO A 27 -7.66 38.21 -7.93
C PRO A 27 -6.46 37.37 -8.42
N PRO A 28 -6.04 36.33 -7.69
CA PRO A 28 -4.90 35.51 -8.10
C PRO A 28 -5.21 34.74 -9.39
N PRO A 29 -4.18 34.39 -10.18
CA PRO A 29 -4.36 33.55 -11.35
C PRO A 29 -5.02 32.22 -11.00
N ALA A 30 -5.86 31.69 -11.90
CA ALA A 30 -6.66 30.49 -11.64
C ALA A 30 -5.83 29.25 -11.25
N HIS A 31 -4.57 29.14 -11.67
CA HIS A 31 -3.69 28.04 -11.28
C HIS A 31 -3.20 28.19 -9.83
N VAL A 32 -2.95 29.41 -9.37
CA VAL A 32 -2.56 29.73 -7.99
C VAL A 32 -3.73 29.46 -7.06
N PHE A 33 -4.93 29.93 -7.42
CA PHE A 33 -6.14 29.64 -6.64
C PHE A 33 -6.42 28.14 -6.55
N ARG A 34 -6.27 27.40 -7.66
CA ARG A 34 -6.42 25.94 -7.64
C ARG A 34 -5.42 25.26 -6.70
N ALA A 35 -4.18 25.72 -6.63
CA ALA A 35 -3.20 25.18 -5.69
C ALA A 35 -3.63 25.39 -4.23
N MET A 36 -4.22 26.56 -3.92
CA MET A 36 -4.78 26.83 -2.60
C MET A 36 -5.97 25.93 -2.27
N CYS A 37 -6.86 25.66 -3.24
CA CYS A 37 -7.98 24.74 -3.04
C CYS A 37 -7.57 23.30 -2.72
N LEU A 38 -6.39 22.88 -3.20
CA LEU A 38 -5.86 21.53 -2.96
C LEU A 38 -4.99 21.44 -1.71
N HIS A 39 -4.64 22.58 -1.10
CA HIS A 39 -3.87 22.60 0.12
C HIS A 39 -4.79 22.35 1.32
N VAL A 40 -4.43 21.37 2.15
CA VAL A 40 -5.12 21.14 3.42
C VAL A 40 -4.31 21.85 4.50
N PRO A 41 -4.86 22.87 5.17
CA PRO A 41 -4.16 23.60 6.20
C PRO A 41 -3.82 22.68 7.39
N GLY A 42 -2.63 22.86 7.98
CA GLY A 42 -2.21 22.15 9.19
C GLY A 42 -1.65 20.74 8.98
N LEU A 43 -1.50 20.27 7.73
CA LEU A 43 -0.96 18.96 7.42
C LEU A 43 0.58 18.98 7.45
N PRO A 44 1.26 18.27 8.38
CA PRO A 44 2.72 18.32 8.46
C PRO A 44 3.41 17.60 7.28
N PRO A 45 4.66 17.96 6.94
CA PRO A 45 5.47 17.20 6.00
C PRO A 45 5.76 15.79 6.56
N ILE A 46 6.08 14.84 5.66
CA ILE A 46 6.24 13.42 6.03
C ILE A 46 7.28 13.19 7.13
N ASP A 47 8.42 13.88 7.08
CA ASP A 47 9.50 13.72 8.07
C ASP A 47 9.07 14.14 9.48
N GLN A 48 8.31 15.24 9.55
CA GLN A 48 7.72 15.72 10.80
C GLN A 48 6.63 14.77 11.28
N ALA A 49 5.72 14.35 10.40
CA ALA A 49 4.66 13.40 10.71
C ALA A 49 5.21 12.06 11.21
N TRP A 50 6.33 11.60 10.64
CA TRP A 50 7.03 10.39 11.08
C TRP A 50 7.59 10.54 12.49
N THR A 51 8.22 11.67 12.77
CA THR A 51 8.76 11.97 14.10
C THR A 51 7.64 12.03 15.14
N GLU A 52 6.53 12.70 14.82
CA GLU A 52 5.32 12.77 15.65
C GLU A 52 4.73 11.38 15.91
N ALA A 53 4.70 10.52 14.89
CA ALA A 53 4.22 9.16 15.00
C ALA A 53 5.07 8.28 15.94
N LEU A 54 6.40 8.42 15.88
CA LEU A 54 7.33 7.74 16.79
C LEU A 54 7.19 8.25 18.24
N MET A 55 6.99 9.56 18.42
CA MET A 55 6.78 10.16 19.74
C MET A 55 5.39 9.88 20.34
N GLY A 56 4.42 9.47 19.52
CA GLY A 56 3.02 9.33 19.92
C GLY A 56 2.34 10.65 20.27
N LYS A 57 2.84 11.77 19.73
CA LYS A 57 2.28 13.12 19.93
C LYS A 57 1.92 13.69 18.58
N TYR A 58 0.63 13.84 18.30
CA TYR A 58 0.12 14.20 16.99
C TYR A 58 -0.28 15.67 16.93
N SER A 59 0.26 16.41 15.96
CA SER A 59 -0.16 17.79 15.68
C SER A 59 -1.45 17.85 14.85
N HIS A 60 -1.76 16.78 14.11
CA HIS A 60 -2.88 16.72 13.19
C HIS A 60 -3.53 15.32 13.20
N GLU A 61 -4.86 15.26 13.08
CA GLU A 61 -5.65 14.01 13.08
C GLU A 61 -5.15 13.03 12.00
N ALA A 62 -4.76 13.56 10.83
CA ALA A 62 -4.17 12.76 9.76
C ALA A 62 -2.94 11.94 10.18
N VAL A 63 -2.09 12.49 11.06
CA VAL A 63 -0.90 11.80 11.58
C VAL A 63 -1.34 10.70 12.55
N GLU A 64 -2.32 10.97 13.41
CA GLU A 64 -2.87 9.99 14.34
C GLU A 64 -3.51 8.80 13.60
N VAL A 65 -4.33 9.07 12.58
CA VAL A 65 -4.97 8.04 11.77
C VAL A 65 -3.94 7.20 11.03
N ALA A 66 -2.92 7.84 10.45
CA ALA A 66 -1.83 7.13 9.79
C ALA A 66 -1.02 6.27 10.77
N ALA A 67 -0.73 6.78 11.98
CA ALA A 67 -0.04 6.04 13.03
C ALA A 67 -0.85 4.83 13.52
N LYS A 68 -2.17 4.99 13.72
CA LYS A 68 -3.08 3.89 14.06
C LYS A 68 -3.10 2.80 12.98
N ALA A 69 -3.13 3.19 11.71
CA ALA A 69 -3.13 2.26 10.59
C ALA A 69 -1.79 1.51 10.42
N THR A 70 -0.68 2.15 10.76
CA THR A 70 0.66 1.53 10.74
C THR A 70 0.88 0.58 11.92
N GLY A 71 0.33 0.91 13.09
CA GLY A 71 0.48 0.12 14.31
C GLY A 71 1.19 0.91 15.41
N THR A 72 0.43 1.42 16.38
CA THR A 72 0.96 2.26 17.48
C THR A 72 1.90 1.53 18.44
N PHE A 73 1.86 0.19 18.46
CA PHE A 73 2.77 -0.63 19.24
C PHE A 73 4.15 -0.66 18.57
N ASP A 74 4.19 -1.02 17.28
CA ASP A 74 5.41 -1.08 16.48
C ASP A 74 6.13 0.28 16.50
N LEU A 75 5.38 1.37 16.29
CA LEU A 75 5.89 2.75 16.32
C LEU A 75 6.55 3.13 17.66
N ARG A 76 6.00 2.67 18.80
CA ARG A 76 6.57 2.99 20.13
C ARG A 76 7.90 2.30 20.40
N SER A 77 8.11 1.13 19.81
CA SER A 77 9.37 0.38 19.92
C SER A 77 10.38 0.71 18.81
N ALA A 78 9.95 1.43 17.78
CA ALA A 78 10.76 1.67 16.59
C ALA A 78 11.80 2.77 16.79
N LYS A 79 12.84 2.71 15.96
CA LYS A 79 13.84 3.76 15.84
C LYS A 79 13.62 4.51 14.53
N HIS A 80 14.10 5.75 14.46
CA HIS A 80 14.09 6.54 13.21
C HIS A 80 14.75 5.81 12.02
N SER A 81 15.67 4.87 12.27
CA SER A 81 16.36 4.10 11.24
C SER A 81 15.55 2.93 10.65
N ASP A 82 14.35 2.65 11.17
CA ASP A 82 13.54 1.52 10.72
C ASP A 82 12.87 1.81 9.36
N LYS A 83 13.54 1.39 8.29
CA LYS A 83 13.12 1.69 6.91
C LYS A 83 11.80 1.02 6.51
N SER A 84 11.54 -0.21 6.96
CA SER A 84 10.31 -0.91 6.55
C SER A 84 9.09 -0.30 7.24
N LEU A 85 9.22 0.05 8.51
CA LEU A 85 8.15 0.71 9.24
C LEU A 85 7.90 2.14 8.72
N TYR A 86 8.98 2.87 8.40
CA TYR A 86 8.88 4.18 7.74
C TYR A 86 8.10 4.08 6.42
N GLN A 87 8.43 3.12 5.55
CA GLN A 87 7.73 2.96 4.26
C GLN A 87 6.23 2.64 4.43
N ARG A 88 5.88 1.81 5.42
CA ARG A 88 4.47 1.55 5.76
C ARG A 88 3.77 2.81 6.23
N PHE A 89 4.41 3.57 7.12
CA PHE A 89 3.88 4.83 7.61
C PHE A 89 3.72 5.85 6.49
N GLU A 90 4.73 6.05 5.65
CA GLU A 90 4.71 6.95 4.51
C GLU A 90 3.54 6.64 3.57
N ARG A 91 3.35 5.37 3.22
CA ARG A 91 2.21 4.93 2.42
C ARG A 91 0.87 5.26 3.08
N ASN A 92 0.71 4.93 4.36
CA ASN A 92 -0.53 5.17 5.09
C ASN A 92 -0.81 6.67 5.20
N TYR A 93 0.22 7.47 5.50
CA TYR A 93 0.12 8.92 5.59
C TYR A 93 -0.29 9.53 4.25
N ALA A 94 0.35 9.16 3.14
CA ALA A 94 -0.01 9.64 1.80
C ALA A 94 -1.48 9.34 1.42
N ILE A 95 -2.02 8.18 1.84
CA ILE A 95 -3.43 7.83 1.64
C ILE A 95 -4.34 8.79 2.45
N VAL A 96 -4.00 9.05 3.71
CA VAL A 96 -4.76 9.96 4.57
C VAL A 96 -4.67 11.40 4.06
N GLN A 97 -3.50 11.84 3.61
CA GLN A 97 -3.32 13.16 2.98
C GLN A 97 -4.23 13.32 1.76
N ARG A 98 -4.28 12.31 0.88
CA ARG A 98 -5.17 12.33 -0.30
C ARG A 98 -6.65 12.34 0.10
N ARG A 99 -7.04 11.65 1.18
CA ARG A 99 -8.42 11.70 1.70
C ARG A 99 -8.75 13.08 2.25
N ALA A 100 -7.85 13.68 3.02
CA ALA A 100 -8.00 15.04 3.53
C ALA A 100 -8.17 16.05 2.37
N GLN A 101 -7.36 15.93 1.33
CA GLN A 101 -7.45 16.77 0.12
C GLN A 101 -8.78 16.59 -0.63
N ASN A 102 -9.36 15.41 -0.57
CA ASN A 102 -10.64 15.09 -1.22
C ASN A 102 -11.85 15.29 -0.28
N ALA A 103 -11.64 15.82 0.93
CA ALA A 103 -12.65 15.96 1.98
C ALA A 103 -13.40 14.64 2.31
N GLN A 104 -12.68 13.53 2.21
CA GLN A 104 -13.18 12.22 2.60
C GLN A 104 -12.88 11.97 4.09
N PRO A 105 -13.69 11.15 4.79
CA PRO A 105 -13.42 10.77 6.17
C PRO A 105 -12.00 10.20 6.32
N LEU A 106 -11.23 10.74 7.26
CA LEU A 106 -9.86 10.31 7.49
C LEU A 106 -9.84 8.87 8.02
N ASP A 107 -10.76 8.53 8.92
CA ASP A 107 -10.91 7.23 9.58
C ASP A 107 -11.53 6.13 8.69
N GLY A 108 -11.63 6.35 7.38
CA GLY A 108 -11.96 5.25 6.45
C GLY A 108 -10.95 4.11 6.64
N ARG A 109 -11.37 2.84 6.63
CA ARG A 109 -10.43 1.72 6.67
C ARG A 109 -9.34 1.91 5.61
N ILE A 110 -8.09 2.08 6.03
CA ILE A 110 -6.95 2.06 5.11
C ILE A 110 -6.73 0.59 4.79
N SER A 111 -6.97 0.20 3.53
CA SER A 111 -6.69 -1.16 3.09
C SER A 111 -5.22 -1.45 3.36
N GLN A 112 -4.96 -2.26 4.38
CA GLN A 112 -3.65 -2.85 4.61
C GLN A 112 -3.30 -3.56 3.31
N GLY A 113 -2.22 -3.13 2.67
CA GLY A 113 -1.72 -3.85 1.50
C GLY A 113 -1.51 -5.29 1.92
N ILE A 114 -1.94 -6.24 1.09
CA ILE A 114 -1.64 -7.65 1.31
C ILE A 114 -0.12 -7.77 1.23
N GLU A 115 0.56 -7.67 2.36
CA GLU A 115 2.00 -7.87 2.46
C GLU A 115 2.28 -9.38 2.33
N HIS A 116 2.54 -9.78 1.08
CA HIS A 116 3.48 -10.83 0.67
C HIS A 116 3.40 -12.23 1.35
N ASP A 117 2.82 -13.18 0.59
CA ASP A 117 3.36 -14.54 0.31
C ASP A 117 3.03 -15.73 1.24
N SER A 118 1.76 -15.87 1.61
CA SER A 118 1.20 -17.17 2.02
C SER A 118 0.34 -17.81 0.92
N GLY A 119 -0.35 -17.01 0.11
CA GLY A 119 -1.25 -17.52 -0.94
C GLY A 119 -0.51 -18.26 -2.07
N MET A 120 0.54 -17.66 -2.64
CA MET A 120 1.28 -18.26 -3.75
C MET A 120 2.07 -19.50 -3.31
N LYS A 121 2.73 -19.44 -2.16
CA LYS A 121 3.39 -20.61 -1.55
C LYS A 121 2.42 -21.74 -1.20
N ALA A 122 1.26 -21.43 -0.60
CA ALA A 122 0.26 -22.43 -0.30
C ALA A 122 -0.33 -23.05 -1.58
N GLN A 123 -0.54 -22.24 -2.61
CA GLN A 123 -1.05 -22.70 -3.90
C GLN A 123 -0.03 -23.54 -4.67
N LEU A 124 1.26 -23.19 -4.60
CA LEU A 124 2.35 -23.98 -5.18
C LEU A 124 2.53 -25.31 -4.42
N ALA A 125 2.48 -25.29 -3.08
CA ALA A 125 2.55 -26.50 -2.26
C ALA A 125 1.37 -27.44 -2.55
N LYS A 126 0.16 -26.89 -2.70
CA LYS A 126 -1.04 -27.65 -3.05
C LYS A 126 -0.93 -28.24 -4.47
N SER A 127 -0.45 -27.47 -5.44
CA SER A 127 -0.19 -27.95 -6.81
C SER A 127 0.80 -29.11 -6.86
N HIS A 128 1.90 -29.01 -6.09
CA HIS A 128 2.88 -30.10 -6.02
C HIS A 128 2.32 -31.36 -5.36
N GLN A 129 1.44 -31.21 -4.36
CA GLN A 129 0.77 -32.33 -3.71
C GLN A 129 -0.21 -33.02 -4.67
N GLU A 130 -1.06 -32.24 -5.35
CA GLU A 130 -2.00 -32.77 -6.36
C GLU A 130 -1.27 -33.50 -7.50
N ALA A 131 -0.13 -32.98 -7.97
CA ALA A 131 0.68 -33.66 -8.97
C ALA A 131 1.24 -35.01 -8.47
N ARG A 132 1.66 -35.10 -7.20
CA ARG A 132 2.13 -36.36 -6.59
C ARG A 132 0.99 -37.36 -6.44
N ASP A 133 -0.18 -36.91 -6.01
CA ASP A 133 -1.37 -37.75 -5.83
C ASP A 133 -1.85 -38.32 -7.18
N LEU A 134 -1.80 -37.53 -8.25
CA LEU A 134 -2.10 -37.99 -9.62
C LEU A 134 -1.07 -39.00 -10.15
N ILE A 135 0.21 -38.84 -9.81
CA ILE A 135 1.27 -39.80 -10.17
C ILE A 135 1.05 -41.14 -9.44
N ALA A 136 0.69 -41.09 -8.16
CA ALA A 136 0.38 -42.28 -7.36
C ALA A 136 -0.87 -43.00 -7.88
N ALA A 137 -1.95 -42.26 -8.18
CA ALA A 137 -3.20 -42.83 -8.70
C ALA A 137 -3.04 -43.51 -10.07
N GLN A 138 -2.08 -43.04 -10.89
CA GLN A 138 -1.81 -43.60 -12.21
C GLN A 138 -0.78 -44.74 -12.20
N ASN A 139 -0.35 -45.21 -11.02
CA ASN A 139 0.70 -46.23 -10.85
C ASN A 139 1.98 -45.89 -11.66
N ILE A 140 2.33 -44.61 -11.77
CA ILE A 140 3.54 -44.18 -12.47
C ILE A 140 4.74 -44.46 -11.57
N PRO A 141 5.76 -45.22 -12.02
CA PRO A 141 6.91 -45.54 -11.19
C PRO A 141 7.66 -44.28 -10.78
N THR A 142 7.94 -44.15 -9.49
CA THR A 142 8.74 -43.04 -8.92
C THR A 142 10.25 -43.29 -9.01
N ASP A 143 10.65 -44.51 -9.37
CA ASP A 143 12.03 -44.87 -9.68
C ASP A 143 12.39 -44.57 -11.15
N GLY A 144 13.53 -43.93 -11.36
CA GLY A 144 13.96 -43.45 -12.68
C GLY A 144 14.21 -44.58 -13.69
N GLN A 145 14.72 -45.73 -13.23
CA GLN A 145 14.93 -46.88 -14.12
C GLN A 145 13.61 -47.53 -14.53
N ALA A 146 12.69 -47.70 -13.59
CA ALA A 146 11.35 -48.21 -13.86
C ALA A 146 10.53 -47.27 -14.78
N ALA A 147 10.61 -45.96 -14.57
CA ALA A 147 9.95 -44.97 -15.42
C ALA A 147 10.50 -44.99 -16.86
N ARG A 148 11.83 -45.09 -17.02
CA ARG A 148 12.48 -45.23 -18.34
C ARG A 148 12.04 -46.50 -19.05
N LYS A 149 11.97 -47.63 -18.34
CA LYS A 149 11.53 -48.91 -18.91
C LYS A 149 10.07 -48.86 -19.37
N LEU A 150 9.18 -48.27 -18.57
CA LEU A 150 7.76 -48.09 -18.93
C LEU A 150 7.60 -47.18 -20.15
N LEU A 151 8.36 -46.07 -20.21
CA LEU A 151 8.33 -45.14 -21.34
C LEU A 151 8.81 -45.79 -22.64
N LEU A 152 9.93 -46.51 -22.59
CA LEU A 152 10.46 -47.25 -23.75
C LEU A 152 9.46 -48.31 -24.25
N ALA A 153 8.78 -49.01 -23.32
CA ALA A 153 7.74 -49.96 -23.67
C ALA A 153 6.52 -49.29 -24.35
N LYS A 154 6.05 -48.15 -23.83
CA LYS A 154 4.93 -47.39 -24.44
C LYS A 154 5.27 -46.81 -25.82
N LEU A 155 6.53 -46.42 -26.03
CA LEU A 155 7.00 -45.86 -27.30
C LEU A 155 7.39 -46.93 -28.34
N GLY A 156 7.33 -48.22 -27.98
CA GLY A 156 7.70 -49.32 -28.88
C GLY A 156 9.19 -49.40 -29.20
N ILE A 157 10.05 -48.73 -28.41
CA ILE A 157 11.49 -48.65 -28.67
C ILE A 157 12.20 -49.74 -27.88
N ARG A 158 12.89 -50.65 -28.59
CA ARG A 158 13.79 -51.64 -27.97
C ARG A 158 15.21 -51.07 -27.91
N ARG A 159 15.66 -50.70 -26.71
CA ARG A 159 17.05 -50.33 -26.43
C ARG A 159 17.56 -51.23 -25.30
N PRO A 160 18.73 -51.88 -25.42
CA PRO A 160 19.29 -52.65 -24.31
C PRO A 160 19.54 -51.72 -23.10
N ALA A 161 19.41 -52.29 -21.90
CA ALA A 161 19.48 -51.56 -20.63
C ALA A 161 20.76 -50.74 -20.49
#